data_AF-A0A354Z2E2-F1
#
_entry.id   AF-A0A354Z2E2-F1
#
_cell.length_a   1.000
_cell.length_b   1.000
_cell.length_c   1.000
_cell.angle_alpha   90.00
_cell.angle_beta   90.00
_cell.angle_gamma   90.00
#
_symmetry.space_group_name_H-M   'P 1'
#
loop_
_entity.id
_entity.type
_entity.pdbx_description
1 polymer ?
#
loop_
_entity_poly.entity_id
_entity_poly.type
_entity_poly.pdbx_seq_one_letter_code
_entity_poly.pdbx_strand_id
1 'polypeptide(L)'
;RGARVENVQRFTRDFPGVTLLRLEQNYRSTGAILDAANAVIANNPDRLGKRLWTEAGPGEPIDLYPALNEIDEAMFVVDRIREWVGQGGNYQDCAVLYRSNAQSRVL
;
A
#
# COMPACT_ATOMS: atom_id res chain seq x y z
N ARG A 1 3.72 -16.56 -13.74
CA ARG A 1 4.12 -15.13 -13.70
C ARG A 1 5.60 -15.05 -14.07
N GLY A 2 5.94 -14.63 -15.29
CA GLY A 2 7.32 -14.59 -15.80
C GLY A 2 8.02 -13.23 -15.71
N ALA A 3 7.50 -12.32 -14.87
CA ALA A 3 8.08 -11.00 -14.69
C ALA A 3 9.41 -11.10 -13.93
N ARG A 4 10.42 -10.39 -14.41
CA ARG A 4 11.78 -10.33 -13.88
C ARG A 4 12.11 -8.89 -13.50
N VAL A 5 12.36 -8.63 -12.22
CA VAL A 5 12.69 -7.28 -11.70
C VAL A 5 13.99 -6.75 -12.32
N GLU A 6 14.86 -7.68 -12.71
CA GLU A 6 16.14 -7.45 -13.36
C GLU A 6 15.99 -6.71 -14.69
N ASN A 7 14.86 -6.84 -15.39
CA ASN A 7 14.64 -6.16 -16.66
C ASN A 7 14.70 -4.64 -16.50
N VAL A 8 14.14 -4.10 -15.40
CA VAL A 8 14.18 -2.66 -15.13
C VAL A 8 15.57 -2.24 -14.65
N GLN A 9 16.22 -3.06 -13.82
CA GLN A 9 17.57 -2.77 -13.33
C GLN A 9 18.62 -2.76 -14.47
N ARG A 10 18.44 -3.60 -15.48
CA ARG A 10 19.34 -3.68 -16.64
C ARG A 10 19.05 -2.64 -17.71
N PHE A 11 17.91 -1.97 -17.66
CA PHE A 11 17.47 -1.04 -18.71
C PHE A 11 18.53 0.02 -19.07
N THR A 12 19.17 0.63 -18.07
CA THR A 12 20.22 1.64 -18.29
C THR A 12 21.52 1.06 -18.85
N ARG A 13 21.75 -0.25 -18.70
CA ARG A 13 22.89 -0.98 -19.25
C ARG A 13 22.63 -1.43 -20.68
N ASP A 14 21.43 -1.95 -20.94
CA ASP A 14 21.04 -2.52 -22.22
C ASP A 14 20.80 -1.41 -23.27
N PHE A 15 20.39 -0.22 -22.83
CA PHE A 15 20.18 0.95 -23.67
C PHE A 15 21.06 2.12 -23.21
N PRO A 16 22.31 2.22 -23.69
CA PRO A 16 23.18 3.35 -23.36
C PRO A 16 22.59 4.66 -23.91
N GLY A 17 22.73 5.75 -23.15
CA GLY A 17 22.25 7.08 -23.53
C GLY A 17 20.83 7.44 -23.06
N VAL A 18 20.17 6.56 -22.30
CA VAL A 18 18.86 6.87 -21.70
C VAL A 18 18.99 7.78 -20.49
N THR A 19 18.03 8.69 -20.32
CA THR A 19 17.90 9.51 -19.11
C THR A 19 16.95 8.84 -18.12
N LEU A 20 17.42 8.58 -16.91
CA LEU A 20 16.59 8.03 -15.84
C LEU A 20 15.93 9.18 -15.04
N LEU A 21 14.61 9.25 -15.09
CA LEU A 21 13.81 10.18 -14.30
C LEU A 21 13.07 9.42 -13.19
N ARG A 22 13.19 9.89 -11.94
CA ARG A 22 12.48 9.32 -10.78
C ARG A 22 11.34 10.24 -10.38
N LEU A 23 10.11 9.75 -10.46
CA LEU A 23 8.91 10.48 -10.02
C LEU A 23 8.64 10.18 -8.55
N GLU A 24 9.13 11.02 -7.64
CA GLU A 24 9.10 10.76 -6.20
C GLU A 24 7.90 11.36 -5.47
N GLN A 25 7.26 12.38 -6.05
CA GLN A 25 6.05 12.95 -5.48
C GLN A 25 4.85 12.04 -5.71
N ASN A 26 4.15 11.71 -4.62
CA ASN A 26 2.93 10.94 -4.61
C ASN A 26 1.75 11.88 -4.32
N TYR A 27 0.74 11.81 -5.17
CA TYR A 27 -0.46 12.67 -5.11
C TYR A 27 -1.70 11.94 -4.56
N ARG A 28 -1.55 10.67 -4.14
CA ARG A 28 -2.66 9.81 -3.70
C ARG A 28 -2.72 9.67 -2.19
N SER A 29 -1.58 9.47 -1.56
CA SER A 29 -1.48 9.02 -0.18
C SER A 29 -0.96 10.12 0.73
N THR A 30 -1.38 10.05 2.00
CA THR A 30 -0.90 10.91 3.09
C THR A 30 0.49 10.51 3.55
N GLY A 31 1.12 11.36 4.34
CA GLY A 31 2.47 11.14 4.89
C GLY A 31 2.57 9.83 5.68
N ALA A 32 1.63 9.56 6.58
CA ALA A 32 1.62 8.35 7.40
C ALA A 32 1.66 7.06 6.56
N ILE A 33 0.83 7.01 5.50
CA ILE A 33 0.81 5.87 4.57
C ILE A 33 2.14 5.73 3.82
N LEU A 34 2.70 6.84 3.33
CA LEU A 34 3.96 6.81 2.59
C LEU A 34 5.16 6.47 3.47
N ASP A 35 5.19 6.93 4.71
CA ASP A 35 6.27 6.61 5.64
C ASP A 35 6.28 5.12 5.97
N ALA A 36 5.12 4.52 6.25
CA ALA A 36 5.00 3.08 6.45
C ALA A 36 5.41 2.30 5.19
N ALA A 37 4.94 2.70 4.02
CA ALA A 37 5.29 2.03 2.76
C ALA A 37 6.80 2.12 2.45
N ASN A 38 7.41 3.30 2.64
CA ASN A 38 8.84 3.52 2.47
C ASN A 38 9.67 2.71 3.48
N ALA A 39 9.21 2.59 4.72
CA ALA A 39 9.89 1.81 5.76
C ALA A 39 9.87 0.31 5.44
N VAL A 40 8.73 -0.24 5.03
CA VAL A 40 8.61 -1.66 4.65
C VAL A 40 9.49 -1.98 3.44
N ILE A 41 9.40 -1.19 2.35
CA ILE A 41 10.14 -1.44 1.11
C ILE A 41 11.66 -1.25 1.26
N ALA A 42 12.11 -0.48 2.25
CA ALA A 42 13.54 -0.29 2.52
C ALA A 42 14.27 -1.58 2.91
N ASN A 43 13.55 -2.59 3.40
CA ASN A 43 14.11 -3.90 3.75
C ASN A 43 14.44 -4.77 2.52
N ASN A 44 14.04 -4.37 1.30
CA ASN A 44 14.34 -5.14 0.09
C ASN A 44 15.72 -4.77 -0.48
N PRO A 45 16.66 -5.72 -0.58
CA PRO A 45 18.05 -5.44 -0.98
C PRO A 45 18.18 -5.01 -2.45
N ASP A 46 17.34 -5.54 -3.33
CA ASP A 46 17.42 -5.33 -4.79
C ASP A 46 16.67 -4.07 -5.28
N ARG A 47 16.43 -3.09 -4.40
CA ARG A 47 15.64 -1.88 -4.77
C ARG A 47 16.46 -0.89 -5.59
N LEU A 48 15.83 -0.28 -6.59
CA LEU A 48 16.43 0.70 -7.51
C LEU A 48 16.67 2.11 -6.91
N GLY A 49 16.51 2.26 -5.59
CA GLY A 49 16.70 3.52 -4.86
C GLY A 49 15.66 4.58 -5.27
N LYS A 50 14.60 4.68 -4.48
CA LYS A 50 13.55 5.71 -4.59
C LYS A 50 12.94 5.91 -3.20
N ARG A 51 12.56 7.13 -2.85
CA ARG A 51 11.74 7.42 -1.67
C ARG A 51 10.56 8.28 -2.10
N LEU A 52 9.34 7.91 -1.69
CA LEU A 52 8.15 8.70 -2.00
C LEU A 52 7.93 9.78 -0.95
N TRP A 53 7.41 10.93 -1.37
CA TRP A 53 6.97 12.03 -0.50
C TRP A 53 5.64 12.62 -1.00
N THR A 54 4.93 13.38 -0.16
CA THR A 54 3.61 13.97 -0.48
C THR A 54 3.45 15.36 0.14
N GLU A 55 2.62 16.19 -0.48
CA GLU A 55 2.18 17.50 0.04
C GLU A 55 0.83 17.42 0.76
N ALA A 56 0.17 16.25 0.78
CA ALA A 56 -1.14 16.05 1.39
C ALA A 56 -1.14 16.10 2.94
N GLY A 57 0.00 16.45 3.55
CA GLY A 57 0.18 16.47 5.01
C GLY A 57 0.33 15.07 5.63
N PRO A 58 0.43 15.00 6.96
CA PRO A 58 0.66 13.74 7.68
C PRO A 58 -0.51 12.75 7.53
N GLY A 59 -1.75 13.25 7.49
CA GLY A 59 -2.96 12.43 7.50
C GLY A 59 -3.17 11.71 8.83
N GLU A 60 -4.09 10.75 8.81
CA GLU A 60 -4.40 9.92 9.97
C GLU A 60 -3.35 8.82 10.18
N PRO A 61 -3.05 8.45 11.45
CA PRO A 61 -2.23 7.29 11.75
C PRO A 61 -2.81 5.99 11.17
N ILE A 62 -1.92 5.02 10.91
CA ILE A 62 -2.35 3.68 10.51
C ILE A 62 -2.69 2.89 11.76
N ASP A 63 -3.94 2.45 11.86
CA ASP A 63 -4.39 1.60 12.96
C ASP A 63 -4.01 0.12 12.74
N LEU A 64 -3.74 -0.58 13.84
CA LEU A 64 -3.49 -2.02 13.86
C LEU A 64 -4.41 -2.67 14.90
N TYR A 65 -5.18 -3.67 14.47
CA TYR A 65 -6.07 -4.43 15.34
C TYR A 65 -5.64 -5.91 15.39
N PRO A 66 -5.11 -6.39 16.53
CA PRO A 66 -4.79 -7.81 16.71
C PRO A 66 -6.04 -8.60 17.12
N ALA A 67 -6.76 -9.12 16.13
CA ALA A 67 -7.95 -9.94 16.35
C ALA A 67 -7.62 -11.29 17.02
N LEU A 68 -8.58 -11.84 17.77
CA LEU A 68 -8.45 -13.14 18.45
C LEU A 68 -8.58 -14.34 17.50
N ASN A 69 -9.37 -14.19 16.44
CA ASN A 69 -9.59 -15.19 15.39
C ASN A 69 -10.13 -14.52 14.12
N GLU A 70 -10.34 -15.31 13.06
CA GLU A 70 -10.80 -14.80 11.76
C GLU A 70 -12.22 -14.18 11.79
N ILE A 71 -13.11 -14.64 12.67
CA ILE A 71 -14.47 -14.10 12.78
C ILE A 71 -14.42 -12.72 13.46
N ASP A 72 -13.61 -12.59 14.51
CA ASP A 72 -13.36 -11.34 15.22
C ASP A 72 -12.75 -10.28 14.28
N GLU A 73 -11.77 -10.68 13.46
CA GLU A 73 -11.19 -9.80 12.42
C GLU A 73 -12.27 -9.33 11.42
N ALA A 74 -13.10 -10.25 10.92
CA ALA A 74 -14.15 -9.91 9.97
C ALA A 74 -15.21 -8.97 10.57
N MET A 75 -15.65 -9.22 11.81
CA MET A 75 -16.58 -8.35 12.51
C MET A 75 -16.00 -6.94 12.71
N PHE A 76 -14.73 -6.85 13.13
CA PHE A 76 -14.05 -5.57 13.28
C PHE A 76 -14.03 -4.76 11.97
N VAL A 77 -13.72 -5.41 10.84
CA VAL A 77 -13.74 -4.76 9.52
C VAL A 77 -15.15 -4.24 9.17
N VAL A 78 -16.18 -5.06 9.37
CA VAL A 78 -17.58 -4.67 9.11
C VAL A 78 -17.99 -3.47 9.96
N ASP A 79 -17.65 -3.49 11.25
CA ASP A 79 -18.01 -2.41 12.17
C ASP A 79 -17.29 -1.10 11.82
N ARG A 80 -16.01 -1.15 11.42
CA ARG A 80 -15.27 0.03 10.93
C ARG A 80 -15.88 0.61 9.66
N ILE A 81 -16.29 -0.22 8.71
CA ILE A 81 -16.95 0.24 7.48
C ILE A 81 -18.31 0.89 7.82
N ARG A 82 -19.09 0.27 8.71
CA ARG A 82 -20.37 0.84 9.15
C ARG A 82 -20.19 2.17 9.87
N GLU A 83 -19.19 2.29 10.72
CA GLU A 83 -18.87 3.53 11.42
C GLU A 83 -18.51 4.65 10.43
N TRP A 84 -17.63 4.37 9.46
CA TRP A 84 -17.25 5.30 8.40
C TRP A 84 -18.47 5.80 7.60
N VAL A 85 -19.36 4.88 7.20
CA VAL A 85 -20.58 5.25 6.47
C VAL A 85 -21.56 6.02 7.36
N GLY A 86 -21.65 5.66 8.65
CA GLY A 86 -22.43 6.41 9.64
C GLY A 86 -21.96 7.86 9.83
N GLN A 87 -20.69 8.14 9.54
CA GLN A 87 -20.09 9.48 9.56
C GLN A 87 -20.20 10.23 8.21
N GLY A 88 -20.87 9.65 7.21
CA GLY A 88 -21.10 10.26 5.90
C GLY A 88 -20.21 9.75 4.77
N GLY A 89 -19.38 8.73 5.02
CA GLY A 89 -18.63 8.03 3.98
C GLY A 89 -19.50 7.14 3.08
N ASN A 90 -18.95 6.67 1.96
CA ASN A 90 -19.64 5.70 1.09
C ASN A 90 -18.98 4.33 1.11
N TYR A 91 -19.80 3.27 0.99
CA TYR A 91 -19.30 1.89 0.89
C TYR A 91 -18.33 1.66 -0.28
N GLN A 92 -18.51 2.38 -1.40
CA GLN A 92 -17.65 2.27 -2.58
C GLN A 92 -16.22 2.81 -2.37
N ASP A 93 -16.02 3.61 -1.32
CA ASP A 93 -14.72 4.18 -0.97
C ASP A 93 -13.91 3.22 -0.06
N CYS A 94 -14.52 2.09 0.35
CA CYS A 94 -13.89 1.07 1.16
C CYS A 94 -13.42 -0.11 0.30
N ALA A 95 -12.23 -0.64 0.61
CA ALA A 95 -11.69 -1.85 -0.02
C ALA A 95 -11.06 -2.76 1.03
N VAL A 96 -11.32 -4.06 0.93
CA VAL A 96 -10.70 -5.10 1.76
C VAL A 96 -9.72 -5.90 0.91
N LEU A 97 -8.44 -5.89 1.29
CA LEU A 97 -7.37 -6.56 0.56
C LEU A 97 -6.89 -7.77 1.36
N TYR A 98 -6.88 -8.94 0.74
CA TYR A 98 -6.45 -10.20 1.34
C TYR A 98 -5.42 -10.92 0.46
N ARG A 99 -4.63 -11.81 1.06
CA ARG A 99 -3.52 -12.48 0.37
C ARG A 99 -3.98 -13.63 -0.52
N SER A 100 -5.01 -14.35 -0.11
CA SER A 100 -5.54 -15.52 -0.83
C SER A 100 -7.06 -15.53 -0.84
N ASN A 101 -7.66 -16.06 -1.90
CA ASN A 101 -9.12 -16.14 -2.04
C ASN A 101 -9.81 -16.99 -0.97
N ALA A 102 -9.08 -17.86 -0.27
CA ALA A 102 -9.67 -18.63 0.84
C ALA A 102 -10.09 -17.70 2.00
N GLN A 103 -9.38 -16.58 2.20
CA GLN A 103 -9.68 -15.61 3.27
C GLN A 103 -10.98 -14.84 3.02
N SER A 104 -11.46 -14.77 1.78
CA SER A 104 -12.71 -14.06 1.47
C SER A 104 -13.97 -14.82 1.91
N ARG A 105 -13.84 -16.03 2.48
CA ARG A 105 -15.00 -16.83 2.91
C ARG A 105 -15.56 -16.39 4.26
N VAL A 106 -14.73 -15.75 5.07
CA VAL A 106 -15.07 -15.31 6.43
C VAL A 106 -15.49 -13.83 6.44
N LEU A 107 -15.04 -13.08 5.43
CA LEU A 107 -15.38 -11.67 5.16
C LEU A 107 -16.70 -11.56 4.39
#